data_AF-A0A164ECF1-F1
#
_entry.id   AF-A0A164ECF1-F1
#
_cell.length_a   1.000
_cell.length_b   1.000
_cell.length_c   1.000
_cell.angle_alpha   90.00
_cell.angle_beta   90.00
_cell.angle_gamma   90.00
#
_symmetry.space_group_name_H-M   'P 1'
#
loop_
_entity.id
_entity.type
_entity.pdbx_description
1 polymer ?
#
loop_
_entity_poly.entity_id
_entity_poly.type
_entity_poly.pdbx_seq_one_letter_code
_entity_poly.pdbx_strand_id
1 'polypeptide(L)'
;MRNEIQQTENQHTDTRQTTPFATPAATRRAARRRRVGRRRLIAGGAVLTAGLVAGTGFTMQSALAAQERVQATAAITDAASRDALQLGAYAGIAEAKTHAQAQDTLALAEDTLAEVEGKVDAGGLEASVASLGDYETLPLDEVRELTAETKVRIAEAMKAAEAKDRAAAEQAAAAAALARANTPEGAKQSAREIMSSQYGWGEDQFQCLDSLWTKESGWNYQAVNPSSGAYGIVQAWPADKLATAGADWRTSAATQIKWGLQYIAASYGSPCAAWGHSQSVNWY
;
A
#
# COMPACT_ATOMS: atom_id res chain seq x y z
N MET A 1 16.17 73.03 -17.71
CA MET A 1 17.17 73.00 -16.62
C MET A 1 18.18 71.90 -16.97
N ARG A 2 18.82 71.95 -18.16
CA ARG A 2 20.20 72.40 -18.47
C ARG A 2 21.24 71.87 -17.48
N ASN A 3 22.00 70.80 -17.81
CA ASN A 3 23.16 70.74 -18.75
C ASN A 3 24.40 71.39 -18.12
N GLU A 4 25.64 70.91 -18.19
CA GLU A 4 26.37 69.77 -18.79
C GLU A 4 27.88 70.14 -18.56
N ILE A 5 28.82 69.25 -18.88
CA ILE A 5 30.19 69.58 -19.40
C ILE A 5 31.23 70.09 -18.35
N GLN A 6 32.51 69.69 -18.28
CA GLN A 6 33.38 68.73 -19.00
C GLN A 6 34.79 68.69 -18.33
N GLN A 7 35.53 67.58 -18.57
CA GLN A 7 36.99 67.49 -18.88
C GLN A 7 38.02 67.81 -17.76
N THR A 8 39.23 67.22 -17.64
CA THR A 8 40.21 66.52 -18.52
C THR A 8 41.02 65.48 -17.68
N GLU A 9 41.43 64.28 -18.15
CA GLU A 9 42.72 63.93 -18.81
C GLU A 9 43.98 64.61 -18.20
N ASN A 10 45.20 64.03 -18.03
CA ASN A 10 45.86 62.86 -18.62
C ASN A 10 47.19 62.51 -17.86
N GLN A 11 47.61 61.24 -17.99
CA GLN A 11 48.99 60.71 -18.16
C GLN A 11 50.15 60.98 -17.15
N HIS A 12 50.74 59.90 -16.61
CA HIS A 12 52.12 59.51 -16.99
C HIS A 12 52.44 58.03 -16.68
N THR A 13 53.03 57.36 -17.67
CA THR A 13 53.66 56.05 -17.66
C THR A 13 55.03 56.09 -16.97
N ASP A 14 55.40 55.08 -16.18
CA ASP A 14 56.79 54.57 -16.23
C ASP A 14 56.91 53.10 -15.81
N THR A 15 57.43 52.35 -16.77
CA THR A 15 58.15 51.08 -16.73
C THR A 15 59.11 50.90 -15.54
N ARG A 16 59.08 49.74 -14.89
CA ARG A 16 60.31 48.97 -14.59
C ARG A 16 60.06 47.52 -14.21
N GLN A 17 60.71 46.67 -15.00
CA GLN A 17 60.93 45.25 -14.83
C GLN A 17 61.76 44.96 -13.56
N THR A 18 61.39 43.91 -12.82
CA THR A 18 62.37 42.98 -12.23
C THR A 18 61.81 41.56 -12.29
N THR A 19 62.57 40.71 -12.98
CA THR A 19 62.43 39.26 -13.08
C THR A 19 62.72 38.59 -11.73
N PRO A 20 62.21 37.37 -11.54
CA PRO A 20 63.16 36.30 -11.20
C PRO A 20 63.08 35.13 -12.19
N PHE A 21 64.26 34.73 -12.63
CA PHE A 21 64.53 33.61 -13.52
C PHE A 21 64.14 32.26 -12.89
N ALA A 22 63.78 31.34 -13.77
CA ALA A 22 63.28 30.00 -13.53
C ALA A 22 64.34 28.98 -13.07
N THR A 23 63.88 28.06 -12.21
CA THR A 23 64.05 26.58 -12.08
C THR A 23 65.08 25.85 -12.96
N PRO A 24 65.64 24.68 -12.53
CA PRO A 24 64.85 23.42 -12.60
C PRO A 24 65.21 22.25 -11.64
N ALA A 25 64.18 21.41 -11.43
CA ALA A 25 64.24 19.94 -11.20
C ALA A 25 64.89 19.45 -9.88
N ALA A 26 64.50 18.33 -9.25
CA ALA A 26 63.89 17.12 -9.77
C ALA A 26 63.27 16.29 -8.61
N THR A 27 62.19 15.57 -8.93
CA THR A 27 61.95 14.16 -8.59
C THR A 27 61.88 13.70 -7.12
N ARG A 28 60.64 13.57 -6.61
CA ARG A 28 59.92 12.28 -6.50
C ARG A 28 58.64 12.43 -5.65
N ARG A 29 57.50 12.65 -6.32
CA ARG A 29 56.20 12.23 -5.81
C ARG A 29 56.12 10.71 -5.94
N ALA A 30 56.45 9.99 -4.89
CA ALA A 30 56.12 8.59 -4.75
C ALA A 30 54.72 8.48 -4.15
N ALA A 31 53.79 8.01 -4.96
CA ALA A 31 52.46 7.62 -4.56
C ALA A 31 52.52 6.57 -3.44
N ARG A 32 51.93 6.88 -2.27
CA ARG A 32 51.43 5.85 -1.36
C ARG A 32 49.94 6.03 -1.17
N ARG A 33 49.23 5.10 -1.81
CA ARG A 33 47.78 4.94 -1.86
C ARG A 33 47.13 5.05 -0.48
N ARG A 34 46.02 5.79 -0.45
CA ARG A 34 44.95 5.70 0.54
C ARG A 34 44.64 4.23 0.88
N ARG A 35 44.75 3.84 2.15
CA ARG A 35 43.92 2.76 2.71
C ARG A 35 42.68 3.41 3.31
N VAL A 36 41.65 3.59 2.47
CA VAL A 36 40.28 3.74 2.97
C VAL A 36 39.87 2.34 3.44
N GLY A 37 39.77 2.14 4.74
CA GLY A 37 39.13 0.95 5.29
C GLY A 37 37.65 1.00 4.96
N ARG A 38 37.23 0.25 3.94
CA ARG A 38 35.84 -0.12 3.69
C ARG A 38 35.36 -0.96 4.89
N ARG A 39 34.67 -0.34 5.85
CA ARG A 39 33.73 -1.08 6.69
C ARG A 39 32.41 -1.11 5.93
N ARG A 40 32.10 -2.30 5.40
CA ARG A 40 30.82 -2.61 4.78
C ARG A 40 29.74 -2.46 5.86
N LEU A 41 28.82 -1.53 5.65
CA LEU A 41 27.49 -1.59 6.23
C LEU A 41 26.85 -2.89 5.75
N ILE A 42 26.53 -3.79 6.67
CA ILE A 42 25.59 -4.87 6.42
C ILE A 42 24.27 -4.39 7.01
N ALA A 43 23.40 -3.95 6.11
CA ALA A 43 21.97 -3.90 6.33
C ALA A 43 21.43 -5.33 6.49
N GLY A 44 20.44 -5.53 7.36
CA GLY A 44 19.64 -6.76 7.33
C GLY A 44 18.85 -7.06 8.61
N GLY A 45 17.51 -7.05 8.49
CA GLY A 45 16.57 -7.79 9.33
C GLY A 45 15.60 -6.92 10.14
N ALA A 46 14.47 -6.47 9.56
CA ALA A 46 13.17 -7.18 9.40
C ALA A 46 12.28 -7.04 10.66
N VAL A 47 11.29 -6.14 10.66
CA VAL A 47 9.93 -6.31 10.11
C VAL A 47 9.23 -7.54 10.71
N LEU A 48 8.34 -7.25 11.66
CA LEU A 48 7.31 -8.15 12.15
C LEU A 48 6.11 -8.07 11.19
N THR A 49 6.02 -9.00 10.24
CA THR A 49 4.72 -9.44 9.71
C THR A 49 4.74 -10.96 9.58
N ALA A 50 3.95 -11.61 10.43
CA ALA A 50 3.60 -13.00 10.24
C ALA A 50 2.48 -13.08 9.19
N GLY A 51 2.83 -13.50 7.97
CA GLY A 51 1.88 -13.74 6.89
C GLY A 51 2.56 -14.36 5.67
N LEU A 52 2.65 -15.70 5.66
CA LEU A 52 2.96 -16.60 4.54
C LEU A 52 3.68 -15.98 3.31
N VAL A 53 5.01 -16.04 3.30
CA VAL A 53 5.82 -16.02 2.07
C VAL A 53 6.87 -17.14 2.17
N ALA A 54 7.02 -17.89 1.08
CA ALA A 54 7.93 -19.01 0.94
C ALA A 54 9.38 -18.66 1.31
N GLY A 55 10.00 -19.52 2.12
CA GLY A 55 11.46 -19.61 2.28
C GLY A 55 12.04 -18.91 3.51
N THR A 56 11.97 -19.54 4.69
CA THR A 56 12.71 -19.07 5.89
C THR A 56 13.34 -20.25 6.63
N GLY A 57 14.64 -20.45 6.38
CA GLY A 57 15.53 -21.16 7.30
C GLY A 57 16.42 -20.13 7.99
N PHE A 58 16.00 -19.64 9.16
CA PHE A 58 16.73 -18.89 10.21
C PHE A 58 15.64 -18.18 11.05
N THR A 59 15.49 -18.24 12.36
CA THR A 59 16.27 -18.82 13.47
C THR A 59 15.37 -18.80 14.71
N MET A 60 15.06 -19.98 15.28
CA MET A 60 14.49 -20.10 16.64
C MET A 60 15.58 -20.18 17.73
N GLN A 61 16.85 -19.85 17.43
CA GLN A 61 17.97 -20.08 18.33
C GLN A 61 18.45 -18.82 19.11
N SER A 62 18.00 -17.62 18.76
CA SER A 62 18.47 -16.36 19.39
C SER A 62 17.71 -15.97 20.66
N ALA A 63 16.46 -16.42 20.81
CA ALA A 63 15.62 -16.04 21.94
C ALA A 63 16.06 -16.69 23.27
N LEU A 64 16.47 -17.96 23.25
CA LEU A 64 16.91 -18.68 24.46
C LEU A 64 18.31 -18.24 24.92
N ALA A 65 19.22 -17.93 23.99
CA ALA A 65 20.55 -17.40 24.31
C ALA A 65 20.55 -15.92 24.74
N ALA A 66 19.47 -15.18 24.43
CA ALA A 66 19.22 -13.85 24.99
C ALA A 66 18.68 -13.96 26.42
N GLN A 67 17.80 -14.94 26.67
CA GLN A 67 17.20 -15.15 27.99
C GLN A 67 18.19 -15.66 29.04
N GLU A 68 19.13 -16.54 28.68
CA GLU A 68 20.24 -16.96 29.57
C GLU A 68 21.17 -15.78 29.92
N ARG A 69 21.44 -14.87 28.97
CA ARG A 69 22.27 -13.67 29.23
C ARG A 69 21.56 -12.67 30.15
N VAL A 70 20.24 -12.53 30.02
CA VAL A 70 19.44 -11.68 30.91
C VAL A 70 19.44 -12.22 32.34
N GLN A 71 19.31 -13.55 32.52
CA GLN A 71 19.35 -14.15 33.86
C GLN A 71 20.75 -14.18 34.48
N ALA A 72 21.80 -14.42 33.70
CA ALA A 72 23.18 -14.36 34.18
C ALA A 72 23.59 -12.93 34.61
N THR A 73 23.04 -11.90 33.95
CA THR A 73 23.27 -10.50 34.35
C THR A 73 22.45 -10.14 35.60
N ALA A 74 21.24 -10.67 35.74
CA ALA A 74 20.41 -10.45 36.94
C ALA A 74 21.04 -11.09 38.19
N ALA A 75 21.65 -12.28 38.08
CA ALA A 75 22.31 -12.95 39.19
C ALA A 75 23.60 -12.24 39.69
N ILE A 76 24.33 -11.57 38.79
CA ILE A 76 25.49 -10.74 39.17
C ILE A 76 25.05 -9.45 39.87
N THR A 77 23.84 -8.95 39.54
CA THR A 77 23.25 -7.74 40.12
C THR A 77 22.76 -7.97 41.55
N ASP A 78 22.33 -9.19 41.89
CA ASP A 78 21.87 -9.55 43.24
C ASP A 78 23.04 -9.78 44.23
N ALA A 79 24.19 -10.24 43.72
CA ALA A 79 25.40 -10.50 44.52
C ALA A 79 26.25 -9.24 44.81
N ALA A 80 26.12 -8.19 44.02
CA ALA A 80 26.90 -6.95 44.16
C ALA A 80 26.06 -5.85 44.82
N SER A 81 25.70 -6.05 46.09
CA SER A 81 24.99 -5.04 46.85
C SER A 81 25.95 -4.22 47.72
N ARG A 82 25.80 -2.88 47.60
CA ARG A 82 26.10 -1.82 48.58
C ARG A 82 27.45 -1.12 48.47
N ASP A 83 27.63 -0.32 47.42
CA ASP A 83 28.52 0.85 47.47
C ASP A 83 27.86 2.05 46.77
N ALA A 84 27.81 3.20 47.45
CA ALA A 84 27.03 4.38 46.99
C ALA A 84 27.54 4.97 45.66
N LEU A 85 28.84 4.78 45.37
CA LEU A 85 29.46 5.17 44.10
C LEU A 85 29.06 4.24 42.94
N GLN A 86 28.81 2.96 43.20
CA GLN A 86 28.31 2.02 42.20
C GLN A 86 26.85 2.35 41.84
N LEU A 87 26.01 2.66 42.83
CA LEU A 87 24.62 3.08 42.63
C LEU A 87 24.50 4.31 41.71
N GLY A 88 25.38 5.31 41.88
CA GLY A 88 25.42 6.49 41.00
C GLY A 88 25.83 6.17 39.56
N ALA A 89 26.81 5.28 39.36
CA ALA A 89 27.21 4.82 38.03
C ALA A 89 26.11 4.00 37.32
N TYR A 90 25.41 3.13 38.05
CA TYR A 90 24.26 2.38 37.50
C TYR A 90 23.08 3.29 37.18
N ALA A 91 22.81 4.31 37.99
CA ALA A 91 21.75 5.29 37.74
C ALA A 91 21.98 6.06 36.43
N GLY A 92 23.20 6.57 36.19
CA GLY A 92 23.53 7.27 34.93
C GLY A 92 23.47 6.38 33.68
N ILE A 93 23.84 5.09 33.80
CA ILE A 93 23.68 4.12 32.70
C ILE A 93 22.20 3.84 32.41
N ALA A 94 21.37 3.70 33.46
CA ALA A 94 19.95 3.45 33.32
C ALA A 94 19.20 4.64 32.70
N GLU A 95 19.57 5.86 33.06
CA GLU A 95 19.11 7.11 32.45
C GLU A 95 19.46 7.17 30.97
N ALA A 96 20.75 7.04 30.63
CA ALA A 96 21.22 7.09 29.24
C ALA A 96 20.52 6.05 28.35
N LYS A 97 20.30 4.84 28.87
CA LYS A 97 19.55 3.79 28.15
C LYS A 97 18.09 4.17 27.96
N THR A 98 17.44 4.74 28.98
CA THR A 98 16.03 5.14 28.92
C THR A 98 15.84 6.26 27.89
N HIS A 99 16.71 7.27 27.88
CA HIS A 99 16.69 8.36 26.90
C HIS A 99 16.97 7.87 25.48
N ALA A 100 17.93 6.96 25.29
CA ALA A 100 18.18 6.36 23.98
C ALA A 100 16.95 5.60 23.45
N GLN A 101 16.23 4.88 24.31
CA GLN A 101 15.00 4.19 23.92
C GLN A 101 13.85 5.14 23.56
N ALA A 102 13.73 6.27 24.26
CA ALA A 102 12.77 7.32 23.93
C ALA A 102 13.07 7.93 22.56
N GLN A 103 14.34 8.30 22.32
CA GLN A 103 14.79 8.86 21.05
C GLN A 103 14.55 7.91 19.86
N ASP A 104 14.90 6.62 20.01
CA ASP A 104 14.63 5.60 18.97
C ASP A 104 13.12 5.45 18.70
N THR A 105 12.29 5.58 19.74
CA THR A 105 10.83 5.45 19.63
C THR A 105 10.21 6.66 18.95
N LEU A 106 10.68 7.88 19.25
CA LEU A 106 10.27 9.11 18.58
C LEU A 106 10.62 9.06 17.09
N ALA A 107 11.84 8.65 16.74
CA ALA A 107 12.24 8.49 15.35
C ALA A 107 11.33 7.50 14.59
N LEU A 108 11.03 6.35 15.19
CA LEU A 108 10.10 5.37 14.60
C LEU A 108 8.67 5.92 14.48
N ALA A 109 8.22 6.72 15.44
CA ALA A 109 6.91 7.33 15.41
C ALA A 109 6.77 8.36 14.29
N GLU A 110 7.79 9.19 14.08
CA GLU A 110 7.82 10.17 12.98
C GLU A 110 7.81 9.48 11.62
N ASP A 111 8.63 8.43 11.43
CA ASP A 111 8.62 7.61 10.22
C ASP A 111 7.23 6.97 9.99
N THR A 112 6.60 6.46 11.06
CA THR A 112 5.25 5.87 11.00
C THR A 112 4.22 6.92 10.60
N LEU A 113 4.26 8.12 11.20
CA LEU A 113 3.34 9.22 10.87
C LEU A 113 3.41 9.60 9.39
N ALA A 114 4.62 9.66 8.82
CA ALA A 114 4.80 9.90 7.39
C ALA A 114 4.26 8.78 6.52
N GLU A 115 4.41 7.51 6.93
CA GLU A 115 3.91 6.36 6.16
C GLU A 115 2.37 6.26 6.14
N VAL A 116 1.75 6.62 7.26
CA VAL A 116 0.29 6.53 7.45
C VAL A 116 -0.45 7.81 7.07
N GLU A 117 0.27 8.88 6.73
CA GLU A 117 -0.28 10.18 6.36
C GLU A 117 -1.34 10.04 5.24
N GLY A 118 -2.51 10.61 5.48
CA GLY A 118 -3.64 10.56 4.55
C GLY A 118 -4.30 9.18 4.38
N LYS A 119 -3.78 8.11 5.01
CA LYS A 119 -4.38 6.77 4.98
C LYS A 119 -5.31 6.53 6.15
N VAL A 120 -4.89 6.94 7.35
CA VAL A 120 -5.63 6.74 8.61
C VAL A 120 -5.51 7.96 9.52
N ASP A 121 -6.40 8.05 10.50
CA ASP A 121 -6.29 9.04 11.58
C ASP A 121 -5.19 8.59 12.57
N ALA A 122 -4.13 9.39 12.65
CA ALA A 122 -2.97 9.14 13.51
C ALA A 122 -2.89 10.12 14.69
N GLY A 123 -3.96 10.88 15.00
CA GLY A 123 -3.93 11.89 16.07
C GLY A 123 -3.55 11.35 17.45
N GLY A 124 -3.86 10.07 17.74
CA GLY A 124 -3.40 9.40 18.95
C GLY A 124 -1.89 9.19 19.01
N LEU A 125 -1.25 8.88 17.88
CA LEU A 125 0.21 8.76 17.78
C LEU A 125 0.88 10.14 17.86
N GLU A 126 0.33 11.15 17.17
CA GLU A 126 0.81 12.54 17.24
C GLU A 126 0.82 13.06 18.68
N ALA A 127 -0.25 12.80 19.44
CA ALA A 127 -0.33 13.17 20.85
C ALA A 127 0.76 12.49 21.70
N SER A 128 0.98 11.18 21.53
CA SER A 128 2.02 10.46 22.28
C SER A 128 3.44 10.90 21.90
N VAL A 129 3.68 11.27 20.62
CA VAL A 129 4.95 11.88 20.18
C VAL A 129 5.17 13.22 20.88
N ALA A 130 4.14 14.08 20.92
CA ALA A 130 4.23 15.37 21.59
C ALA A 130 4.52 15.21 23.10
N SER A 131 3.88 14.25 23.78
CA SER A 131 4.13 13.98 25.20
C SER A 131 5.54 13.45 25.48
N LEU A 132 6.07 12.58 24.61
CA LEU A 132 7.42 12.00 24.77
C LEU A 132 8.55 12.95 24.31
N GLY A 133 8.23 14.00 23.53
CA GLY A 133 9.22 14.89 22.91
C GLY A 133 10.18 15.58 23.89
N ASP A 134 9.75 15.86 25.11
CA ASP A 134 10.55 16.53 26.16
C ASP A 134 11.25 15.55 27.13
N TYR A 135 11.49 14.30 26.70
CA TYR A 135 11.98 13.20 27.55
C TYR A 135 13.23 13.52 28.38
N GLU A 136 14.10 14.42 27.93
CA GLU A 136 15.32 14.80 28.67
C GLU A 136 15.05 15.53 29.99
N THR A 137 13.85 16.09 30.15
CA THR A 137 13.43 16.86 31.33
C THR A 137 12.46 16.10 32.23
N LEU A 138 11.99 14.94 31.78
CA LEU A 138 10.98 14.14 32.48
C LEU A 138 11.61 13.16 33.48
N PRO A 139 10.88 12.79 34.55
CA PRO A 139 11.24 11.65 35.39
C PRO A 139 11.42 10.35 34.59
N LEU A 140 12.42 9.53 34.93
CA LEU A 140 12.76 8.32 34.15
C LEU A 140 11.64 7.27 34.10
N ASP A 141 10.79 7.20 35.13
CA ASP A 141 9.60 6.37 35.16
C ASP A 141 8.55 6.86 34.14
N GLU A 142 8.32 8.16 34.06
CA GLU A 142 7.44 8.79 33.08
C GLU A 142 7.95 8.59 31.64
N VAL A 143 9.26 8.75 31.40
CA VAL A 143 9.86 8.49 30.09
C VAL A 143 9.62 7.05 29.64
N ARG A 144 9.73 6.08 30.56
CA ARG A 144 9.50 4.65 30.24
C ARG A 144 8.03 4.38 29.91
N GLU A 145 7.10 5.00 30.65
CA GLU A 145 5.67 4.87 30.42
C GLU A 145 5.28 5.47 29.06
N LEU A 146 5.65 6.72 28.81
CA LEU A 146 5.38 7.39 27.53
C LEU A 146 6.04 6.69 26.35
N THR A 147 7.26 6.17 26.52
CA THR A 147 7.92 5.33 25.50
C THR A 147 7.12 4.07 25.21
N ALA A 148 6.54 3.42 26.22
CA ALA A 148 5.71 2.24 26.03
C ALA A 148 4.37 2.59 25.35
N GLU A 149 3.74 3.69 25.74
CA GLU A 149 2.51 4.19 25.12
C GLU A 149 2.74 4.52 23.64
N THR A 150 3.78 5.28 23.30
CA THR A 150 4.10 5.63 21.91
C THR A 150 4.33 4.39 21.06
N LYS A 151 4.95 3.34 21.59
CA LYS A 151 5.09 2.05 20.88
C LYS A 151 3.74 1.37 20.60
N VAL A 152 2.80 1.44 21.55
CA VAL A 152 1.44 0.94 21.33
C VAL A 152 0.76 1.75 20.22
N ARG A 153 0.87 3.09 20.25
CA ARG A 153 0.28 3.96 19.22
C ARG A 153 0.87 3.73 17.83
N ILE A 154 2.18 3.50 17.74
CA ILE A 154 2.84 3.10 16.48
C ILE A 154 2.18 1.81 15.95
N ALA A 155 2.05 0.79 16.79
CA ALA A 155 1.47 -0.49 16.39
C ALA A 155 -0.01 -0.36 15.98
N GLU A 156 -0.78 0.48 16.68
CA GLU A 156 -2.17 0.79 16.33
C GLU A 156 -2.29 1.49 14.97
N ALA A 157 -1.47 2.52 14.72
CA ALA A 157 -1.45 3.27 13.48
C ALA A 157 -1.08 2.36 12.28
N MET A 158 -0.01 1.56 12.41
CA MET A 158 0.41 0.63 11.38
C MET A 158 -0.66 -0.43 11.09
N LYS A 159 -1.27 -1.00 12.13
CA LYS A 159 -2.35 -1.99 11.97
C LYS A 159 -3.58 -1.38 11.27
N ALA A 160 -3.92 -0.14 11.60
CA ALA A 160 -5.01 0.57 10.93
C ALA A 160 -4.70 0.80 9.45
N ALA A 161 -3.46 1.21 9.13
CA ALA A 161 -3.02 1.40 7.75
C ALA A 161 -3.05 0.09 6.95
N GLU A 162 -2.55 -1.02 7.51
CA GLU A 162 -2.62 -2.34 6.87
C GLU A 162 -4.07 -2.79 6.61
N ALA A 163 -4.99 -2.52 7.55
CA ALA A 163 -6.39 -2.82 7.37
C ALA A 163 -7.01 -1.98 6.24
N LYS A 164 -6.64 -0.71 6.12
CA LYS A 164 -7.07 0.18 5.04
C LYS A 164 -6.58 -0.32 3.68
N ASP A 165 -5.31 -0.69 3.59
CA ASP A 165 -4.69 -1.20 2.36
C ASP A 165 -5.32 -2.54 1.94
N ARG A 166 -5.58 -3.44 2.90
CA ARG A 166 -6.28 -4.70 2.63
C ARG A 166 -7.69 -4.46 2.10
N ALA A 167 -8.46 -3.58 2.73
CA ALA A 167 -9.81 -3.24 2.27
C ALA A 167 -9.77 -2.65 0.85
N ALA A 168 -8.81 -1.77 0.55
CA ALA A 168 -8.64 -1.21 -0.79
C ALA A 168 -8.29 -2.32 -1.82
N ALA A 169 -7.41 -3.25 -1.47
CA ALA A 169 -7.05 -4.38 -2.32
C ALA A 169 -8.23 -5.32 -2.59
N GLU A 170 -9.04 -5.62 -1.57
CA GLU A 170 -10.25 -6.44 -1.70
C GLU A 170 -11.29 -5.76 -2.61
N GLN A 171 -11.51 -4.45 -2.45
CA GLN A 171 -12.42 -3.69 -3.32
C GLN A 171 -11.91 -3.66 -4.77
N ALA A 172 -10.61 -3.45 -4.98
CA ALA A 172 -10.01 -3.50 -6.31
C ALA A 172 -10.15 -4.88 -6.95
N ALA A 173 -9.95 -5.96 -6.18
CA ALA A 173 -10.13 -7.33 -6.65
C ALA A 173 -11.59 -7.63 -7.02
N ALA A 174 -12.55 -7.17 -6.21
CA ALA A 174 -13.98 -7.30 -6.49
C ALA A 174 -14.39 -6.53 -7.75
N ALA A 175 -13.92 -5.28 -7.91
CA ALA A 175 -14.15 -4.48 -9.10
C ALA A 175 -13.56 -5.15 -10.36
N ALA A 176 -12.35 -5.71 -10.25
CA ALA A 176 -11.73 -6.44 -11.36
C ALA A 176 -12.50 -7.73 -11.70
N ALA A 177 -13.05 -8.44 -10.72
CA ALA A 177 -13.89 -9.60 -10.95
C ALA A 177 -15.21 -9.23 -11.66
N LEU A 178 -15.88 -8.17 -11.20
CA LEU A 178 -17.08 -7.65 -11.84
C LEU A 178 -16.80 -7.21 -13.29
N ALA A 179 -15.69 -6.50 -13.52
CA ALA A 179 -15.29 -6.08 -14.87
C ALA A 179 -15.08 -7.28 -15.81
N ARG A 180 -14.44 -8.37 -15.32
CA ARG A 180 -14.30 -9.61 -16.09
C ARG A 180 -15.66 -10.27 -16.37
N ALA A 181 -16.56 -10.32 -15.39
CA ALA A 181 -17.89 -10.89 -15.58
C ALA A 181 -18.77 -10.08 -16.55
N ASN A 182 -18.51 -8.77 -16.68
CA ASN A 182 -19.25 -7.87 -17.55
C ASN A 182 -18.76 -7.84 -19.01
N THR A 183 -17.69 -8.55 -19.35
CA THR A 183 -17.34 -8.75 -20.77
C THR A 183 -18.32 -9.73 -21.42
N PRO A 184 -18.51 -9.70 -22.75
CA PRO A 184 -19.32 -10.70 -23.45
C PRO A 184 -18.93 -12.15 -23.11
N GLU A 185 -17.64 -12.45 -23.05
CA GLU A 185 -17.13 -13.78 -22.70
C GLU A 185 -17.43 -14.16 -21.24
N GLY A 186 -17.21 -13.23 -20.30
CA GLY A 186 -17.52 -13.45 -18.88
C GLY A 186 -19.02 -13.59 -18.61
N ALA A 187 -19.84 -12.84 -19.35
CA ALA A 187 -21.29 -12.94 -19.32
C ALA A 187 -21.75 -14.31 -19.86
N LYS A 188 -21.19 -14.76 -20.98
CA LYS A 188 -21.43 -16.11 -21.53
C LYS A 188 -21.03 -17.22 -20.55
N GLN A 189 -19.91 -17.07 -19.85
CA GLN A 189 -19.50 -18.02 -18.80
C GLN A 189 -20.52 -18.05 -17.65
N SER A 190 -20.89 -16.88 -17.14
CA SER A 190 -21.88 -16.74 -16.06
C SER A 190 -23.22 -17.37 -16.45
N ALA A 191 -23.64 -17.19 -17.71
CA ALA A 191 -24.86 -17.81 -18.23
C ALA A 191 -24.79 -19.33 -18.18
N ARG A 192 -23.69 -19.95 -18.65
CA ARG A 192 -23.53 -21.42 -18.56
C ARG A 192 -23.61 -21.94 -17.14
N GLU A 193 -22.91 -21.26 -16.21
CA GLU A 193 -22.89 -21.64 -14.80
C GLU A 193 -24.30 -21.56 -14.18
N ILE A 194 -25.02 -20.47 -14.44
CA ILE A 194 -26.39 -20.27 -13.95
C ILE A 194 -27.37 -21.26 -14.59
N MET A 195 -27.29 -21.46 -15.90
CA MET A 195 -28.12 -22.40 -16.66
C MET A 195 -27.99 -23.82 -16.13
N SER A 196 -26.76 -24.29 -15.96
CA SER A 196 -26.47 -25.63 -15.47
C SER A 196 -26.92 -25.80 -14.02
N SER A 197 -26.54 -24.87 -13.14
CA SER A 197 -26.81 -24.99 -11.70
C SER A 197 -28.27 -24.81 -11.31
N GLN A 198 -29.03 -23.94 -12.00
CA GLN A 198 -30.40 -23.61 -11.60
C GLN A 198 -31.48 -24.26 -12.47
N TYR A 199 -31.18 -24.58 -13.73
CA TYR A 199 -32.17 -25.08 -14.69
C TYR A 199 -31.84 -26.47 -15.25
N GLY A 200 -30.63 -26.98 -14.96
CA GLY A 200 -30.15 -28.24 -15.54
C GLY A 200 -29.93 -28.17 -17.06
N TRP A 201 -29.84 -26.96 -17.61
CA TRP A 201 -29.62 -26.75 -19.05
C TRP A 201 -28.14 -26.82 -19.39
N GLY A 202 -27.81 -27.64 -20.39
CA GLY A 202 -26.45 -27.87 -20.86
C GLY A 202 -26.05 -27.02 -22.06
N GLU A 203 -24.94 -27.40 -22.69
CA GLU A 203 -24.38 -26.70 -23.85
C GLU A 203 -25.31 -26.68 -25.07
N ASP A 204 -26.20 -27.68 -25.20
CA ASP A 204 -27.23 -27.73 -26.24
C ASP A 204 -28.17 -26.52 -26.16
N GLN A 205 -28.62 -26.18 -24.94
CA GLN A 205 -29.44 -25.00 -24.71
C GLN A 205 -28.63 -23.72 -24.80
N PHE A 206 -27.36 -23.74 -24.36
CA PHE A 206 -26.50 -22.57 -24.42
C PHE A 206 -26.26 -22.10 -25.86
N GLN A 207 -26.11 -23.00 -26.85
CA GLN A 207 -25.95 -22.61 -28.26
C GLN A 207 -27.12 -21.78 -28.79
N CYS A 208 -28.35 -22.14 -28.40
CA CYS A 208 -29.55 -21.37 -28.73
C CYS A 208 -29.58 -20.03 -28.00
N LEU A 209 -29.22 -20.01 -26.72
CA LEU A 209 -29.13 -18.78 -25.92
C LEU A 209 -28.10 -17.80 -26.50
N ASP A 210 -26.93 -18.31 -26.91
CA ASP A 210 -25.87 -17.51 -27.49
C ASP A 210 -26.33 -16.84 -28.78
N SER A 211 -27.01 -17.59 -29.65
CA SER A 211 -27.60 -17.04 -30.87
C SER A 211 -28.64 -15.97 -30.56
N LEU A 212 -29.51 -16.24 -29.60
CA LEU A 212 -30.57 -15.33 -29.17
C LEU A 212 -30.00 -14.01 -28.61
N TRP A 213 -29.20 -14.05 -27.55
CA TRP A 213 -28.69 -12.84 -26.92
C TRP A 213 -27.59 -12.14 -27.71
N THR A 214 -26.92 -12.84 -28.63
CA THR A 214 -26.09 -12.18 -29.65
C THR A 214 -26.94 -11.32 -30.59
N LYS A 215 -28.10 -11.82 -31.05
CA LYS A 215 -29.04 -11.04 -31.88
C LYS A 215 -29.59 -9.83 -31.11
N GLU A 216 -29.89 -9.99 -29.82
CA GLU A 216 -30.45 -8.91 -29.00
C GLU A 216 -29.47 -7.77 -28.71
N SER A 217 -28.24 -8.10 -28.31
CA SER A 217 -27.32 -7.09 -27.76
C SER A 217 -25.83 -7.37 -28.03
N GLY A 218 -25.49 -8.49 -28.65
CA GLY A 218 -24.10 -8.96 -28.68
C GLY A 218 -23.54 -9.24 -27.29
N TRP A 219 -24.39 -9.62 -26.33
CA TRP A 219 -24.05 -9.81 -24.91
C TRP A 219 -23.58 -8.54 -24.18
N ASN A 220 -23.88 -7.35 -24.71
CA ASN A 220 -23.54 -6.10 -24.06
C ASN A 220 -24.56 -5.73 -22.97
N TYR A 221 -24.15 -5.78 -21.70
CA TYR A 221 -24.99 -5.41 -20.56
C TYR A 221 -25.40 -3.93 -20.51
N GLN A 222 -24.76 -3.07 -21.30
CA GLN A 222 -25.10 -1.66 -21.44
C GLN A 222 -25.83 -1.35 -22.74
N ALA A 223 -26.20 -2.36 -23.54
CA ALA A 223 -26.91 -2.14 -24.79
C ALA A 223 -28.24 -1.42 -24.55
N VAL A 224 -28.50 -0.35 -25.29
CA VAL A 224 -29.76 0.39 -25.27
C VAL A 224 -30.28 0.44 -26.70
N ASN A 225 -31.51 -0.04 -26.90
CA ASN A 225 -32.22 0.22 -28.15
C ASN A 225 -32.72 1.68 -28.14
N PRO A 226 -32.27 2.56 -29.06
CA PRO A 226 -32.63 3.98 -29.03
C PRO A 226 -34.11 4.26 -29.27
N SER A 227 -34.80 3.37 -30.01
CA SER A 227 -36.20 3.58 -30.39
C SER A 227 -37.18 3.09 -29.31
N SER A 228 -36.88 1.97 -28.66
CA SER A 228 -37.78 1.37 -27.65
C SER A 228 -37.34 1.62 -26.20
N GLY A 229 -36.07 1.92 -25.96
CA GLY A 229 -35.47 1.98 -24.63
C GLY A 229 -35.24 0.61 -23.99
N ALA A 230 -35.36 -0.48 -24.76
CA ALA A 230 -34.98 -1.82 -24.30
C ALA A 230 -33.51 -1.86 -23.87
N TYR A 231 -33.21 -2.55 -22.77
CA TYR A 231 -31.91 -2.45 -22.09
C TYR A 231 -31.25 -3.79 -21.82
N GLY A 232 -29.92 -3.79 -21.90
CA GLY A 232 -29.04 -4.84 -21.43
C GLY A 232 -28.95 -6.05 -22.35
N ILE A 233 -28.35 -7.13 -21.81
CA ILE A 233 -28.09 -8.37 -22.55
C ILE A 233 -29.37 -8.93 -23.19
N VAL A 234 -30.44 -8.90 -22.41
CA VAL A 234 -31.73 -9.51 -22.74
C VAL A 234 -32.68 -8.55 -23.48
N GLN A 235 -32.27 -7.29 -23.69
CA GLN A 235 -33.12 -6.22 -24.22
C GLN A 235 -34.48 -6.13 -23.51
N ALA A 236 -34.45 -6.08 -22.17
CA ALA A 236 -35.66 -6.05 -21.35
C ALA A 236 -36.42 -4.73 -21.53
N TRP A 237 -37.74 -4.83 -21.68
CA TRP A 237 -38.64 -3.69 -21.69
C TRP A 237 -39.89 -3.88 -20.81
N PRO A 238 -40.23 -2.90 -19.96
CA PRO A 238 -39.34 -1.83 -19.48
C PRO A 238 -38.14 -2.38 -18.69
N ALA A 239 -37.02 -1.63 -18.71
CA ALA A 239 -35.73 -2.08 -18.17
C ALA A 239 -35.73 -2.28 -16.63
N ASP A 240 -36.60 -1.58 -15.91
CA ASP A 240 -36.75 -1.65 -14.46
C ASP A 240 -37.14 -3.04 -13.95
N LYS A 241 -37.73 -3.89 -14.79
CA LYS A 241 -37.99 -5.31 -14.47
C LYS A 241 -36.73 -6.06 -14.06
N LEU A 242 -35.57 -5.70 -14.60
CA LEU A 242 -34.28 -6.32 -14.25
C LEU A 242 -33.94 -6.14 -12.76
N ALA A 243 -34.48 -5.11 -12.09
CA ALA A 243 -34.27 -4.88 -10.66
C ALA A 243 -34.79 -6.02 -9.77
N THR A 244 -35.75 -6.81 -10.27
CA THR A 244 -36.26 -7.98 -9.56
C THR A 244 -35.22 -9.09 -9.40
N ALA A 245 -34.19 -9.13 -10.23
CA ALA A 245 -33.09 -10.08 -10.11
C ALA A 245 -31.94 -9.58 -9.22
N GLY A 246 -31.83 -8.27 -9.00
CA GLY A 246 -30.81 -7.63 -8.18
C GLY A 246 -30.78 -6.11 -8.35
N ALA A 247 -30.42 -5.37 -7.29
CA ALA A 247 -30.36 -3.91 -7.30
C ALA A 247 -29.24 -3.36 -8.22
N ASP A 248 -28.24 -4.19 -8.51
CA ASP A 248 -27.05 -3.90 -9.33
C ASP A 248 -27.26 -4.17 -10.84
N TRP A 249 -28.50 -4.38 -11.29
CA TRP A 249 -28.82 -4.79 -12.66
C TRP A 249 -28.28 -3.87 -13.77
N ARG A 250 -28.03 -2.59 -13.49
CA ARG A 250 -27.41 -1.66 -14.43
C ARG A 250 -25.89 -1.83 -14.59
N THR A 251 -25.25 -2.49 -13.62
CA THR A 251 -23.80 -2.61 -13.53
C THR A 251 -23.33 -4.06 -13.53
N SER A 252 -24.26 -5.03 -13.63
CA SER A 252 -23.97 -6.46 -13.50
C SER A 252 -24.63 -7.25 -14.62
N ALA A 253 -23.81 -7.79 -15.53
CA ALA A 253 -24.23 -8.73 -16.56
C ALA A 253 -24.88 -9.97 -15.94
N ALA A 254 -24.31 -10.50 -14.86
CA ALA A 254 -24.82 -11.68 -14.16
C ALA A 254 -26.26 -11.47 -13.66
N THR A 255 -26.58 -10.28 -13.14
CA THR A 255 -27.94 -9.94 -12.69
C THR A 255 -28.92 -9.93 -13.86
N GLN A 256 -28.53 -9.37 -15.01
CA GLN A 256 -29.36 -9.37 -16.22
C GLN A 256 -29.58 -10.78 -16.77
N ILE A 257 -28.53 -11.60 -16.77
CA ILE A 257 -28.59 -13.02 -17.17
C ILE A 257 -29.55 -13.79 -16.28
N LYS A 258 -29.47 -13.61 -14.95
CA LYS A 258 -30.38 -14.27 -14.00
C LYS A 258 -31.83 -13.95 -14.31
N TRP A 259 -32.14 -12.68 -14.55
CA TRP A 259 -33.48 -12.26 -14.96
C TRP A 259 -33.90 -12.89 -16.28
N GLY A 260 -33.03 -12.83 -17.30
CA GLY A 260 -33.30 -13.35 -18.64
C GLY A 260 -33.57 -14.85 -18.66
N LEU A 261 -32.78 -15.63 -17.93
CA LEU A 261 -32.97 -17.08 -17.81
C LEU A 261 -34.28 -17.41 -17.09
N GLN A 262 -34.62 -16.67 -16.04
CA GLN A 262 -35.90 -16.84 -15.33
C GLN A 262 -37.08 -16.55 -16.26
N TYR A 263 -37.00 -15.47 -17.04
CA TYR A 263 -38.01 -15.11 -18.02
C TYR A 263 -38.13 -16.17 -19.13
N ILE A 264 -37.02 -16.66 -19.66
CA ILE A 264 -37.01 -17.75 -20.65
C ILE A 264 -37.68 -19.00 -20.09
N ALA A 265 -37.34 -19.41 -18.87
CA ALA A 265 -37.95 -20.56 -18.22
C ALA A 265 -39.47 -20.42 -18.09
N ALA A 266 -39.94 -19.24 -17.66
CA ALA A 266 -41.36 -18.97 -17.43
C ALA A 266 -42.19 -18.87 -18.73
N SER A 267 -41.63 -18.24 -19.76
CA SER A 267 -42.37 -17.91 -21.00
C SER A 267 -42.22 -18.96 -22.09
N TYR A 268 -41.06 -19.61 -22.18
CA TYR A 268 -40.70 -20.50 -23.28
C TYR A 268 -40.34 -21.92 -22.83
N GLY A 269 -40.05 -22.11 -21.54
CA GLY A 269 -39.63 -23.39 -20.98
C GLY A 269 -38.16 -23.74 -21.23
N SER A 270 -37.55 -23.29 -22.33
CA SER A 270 -36.11 -23.48 -22.58
C SER A 270 -35.50 -22.43 -23.53
N PRO A 271 -34.17 -22.22 -23.51
CA PRO A 271 -33.49 -21.32 -24.45
C PRO A 271 -33.69 -21.68 -25.91
N CYS A 272 -33.70 -22.95 -26.27
CA CYS A 272 -33.96 -23.35 -27.66
C CYS A 272 -35.40 -23.09 -28.10
N ALA A 273 -36.39 -23.24 -27.21
CA ALA A 273 -37.77 -22.86 -27.51
C ALA A 273 -37.89 -21.34 -27.72
N ALA A 274 -37.24 -20.54 -26.87
CA ALA A 274 -37.19 -19.07 -27.02
C ALA A 274 -36.51 -18.65 -28.34
N TRP A 275 -35.39 -19.29 -28.70
CA TRP A 275 -34.70 -19.01 -29.96
C TRP A 275 -35.55 -19.39 -31.18
N GLY A 276 -36.21 -20.55 -31.15
CA GLY A 276 -37.16 -20.95 -32.19
C GLY A 276 -38.28 -19.92 -32.39
N HIS A 277 -38.83 -19.40 -31.29
CA HIS A 277 -39.82 -18.33 -31.33
C HIS A 277 -39.24 -17.04 -31.95
N SER A 278 -38.09 -16.56 -31.48
CA SER A 278 -37.43 -15.35 -32.00
C SER A 278 -37.12 -15.41 -33.50
N GLN A 279 -36.78 -16.59 -34.03
CA GLN A 279 -36.58 -16.76 -35.47
C GLN A 279 -37.88 -16.61 -36.26
N SER A 280 -39.03 -16.96 -35.68
CA SER A 280 -40.33 -16.89 -36.34
C SER A 280 -41.00 -15.52 -36.26
N VAL A 281 -40.91 -14.84 -35.12
CA VAL A 281 -41.64 -13.59 -34.85
C VAL A 281 -40.75 -12.37 -34.64
N ASN A 282 -39.42 -12.54 -34.67
CA ASN A 282 -38.41 -11.50 -34.43
C ASN A 282 -38.35 -10.91 -33.02
N TRP A 283 -39.05 -11.49 -32.05
CA TRP A 283 -38.98 -11.15 -30.62
C TRP A 283 -39.10 -12.42 -29.77
N TYR A 284 -38.73 -12.32 -28.49
CA TYR A 284 -38.96 -13.31 -27.44
C TYR A 284 -39.19 -12.58 -26.11
#